data_AF-A0A3M0Y5E0-F1
#
_entry.id   AF-A0A3M0Y5E0-F1
#
_cell.length_a   1.000
_cell.length_b   1.000
_cell.length_c   1.000
_cell.angle_alpha   90.00
_cell.angle_beta   90.00
_cell.angle_gamma   90.00
#
_symmetry.space_group_name_H-M   'P 1'
#
loop_
_entity.id
_entity.type
_entity.pdbx_description
1 polymer ?
#
loop_
_entity_poly.entity_id
_entity_poly.type
_entity_poly.pdbx_seq_one_letter_code
_entity_poly.pdbx_strand_id
1 'polypeptide(L)'
;KSKHPYRLAHEAGEIRPKEAKRVGKRLFLDAEQPGSTINFEVVVGGRLVAESPSGAMRPTLRPYWVHDNPIQGWGLPVKRLIEQRYELRNTPNKRLAELRDLYDNLPASTRQADLAPWQTRLKRLLTRIGRNETHKKSIDTALTELGGKTSGWYRVDRYPEDAWHGHGLPDLLEAWDFALALDKGRREYEEEAE
;
A
#
# COMPACT_ATOMS: atom_id res chain seq x y z
N LYS A 1 9.97 30.98 -3.74
CA LYS A 1 8.83 30.05 -3.59
C LYS A 1 9.18 28.57 -3.89
N SER A 2 10.45 28.19 -4.08
CA SER A 2 10.89 26.81 -4.40
C SER A 2 11.26 25.93 -3.20
N LYS A 3 11.40 26.47 -1.98
CA LYS A 3 11.94 25.74 -0.82
C LYS A 3 10.94 24.82 -0.11
N HIS A 4 9.64 24.99 -0.35
CA HIS A 4 8.60 24.29 0.42
C HIS A 4 8.56 22.77 0.16
N PRO A 5 8.60 22.27 -1.10
CA PRO A 5 8.64 20.83 -1.34
C PRO A 5 9.92 20.16 -0.82
N TYR A 6 11.07 20.82 -0.94
CA TYR A 6 12.34 20.30 -0.43
C TYR A 6 12.35 20.18 1.10
N ARG A 7 11.77 21.16 1.81
CA ARG A 7 11.63 21.09 3.27
C ARG A 7 10.77 19.89 3.68
N LEU A 8 9.64 19.68 3.02
CA LEU A 8 8.75 18.54 3.29
C LEU A 8 9.43 17.20 2.97
N ALA A 9 10.15 17.12 1.85
CA ALA A 9 10.93 15.93 1.51
C ALA A 9 12.03 15.66 2.55
N HIS A 10 12.69 16.69 3.05
CA HIS A 10 13.67 16.58 4.12
C HIS A 10 13.03 16.10 5.44
N GLU A 11 11.89 16.67 5.82
CA GLU A 11 11.14 16.26 7.03
C GLU A 11 10.69 14.79 6.93
N ALA A 12 10.12 14.39 5.79
CA ALA A 12 9.76 12.99 5.54
C ALA A 12 11.02 12.08 5.58
N GLY A 13 12.11 12.53 4.97
CA GLY A 13 13.40 11.82 4.98
C GLY A 13 14.00 11.64 6.38
N GLU A 14 13.66 12.51 7.33
CA GLU A 14 14.07 12.39 8.74
C GLU A 14 13.14 11.47 9.55
N ILE A 15 11.84 11.50 9.27
CA ILE A 15 10.82 10.77 10.03
C ILE A 15 10.74 9.30 9.61
N ARG A 16 10.67 9.02 8.30
CA ARG A 16 10.38 7.67 7.77
C ARG A 16 11.46 6.64 8.14
N PRO A 17 12.78 6.94 8.09
CA PRO A 17 13.80 6.00 8.53
C PRO A 17 13.75 5.71 10.03
N LYS A 18 13.36 6.70 10.86
CA LYS A 18 13.21 6.50 12.31
C LYS A 18 12.06 5.52 12.60
N GLU A 19 10.93 5.66 11.90
CA GLU A 19 9.81 4.72 11.98
C GLU A 19 10.21 3.31 11.52
N ALA A 20 10.89 3.20 10.37
CA ALA A 20 11.38 1.92 9.84
C ALA A 20 12.30 1.21 10.84
N LYS A 21 13.29 1.95 11.38
CA LYS A 21 14.24 1.45 12.38
C LYS A 21 13.55 1.02 13.67
N ARG A 22 12.53 1.76 14.12
CA ARG A 22 11.74 1.42 15.31
C ARG A 22 11.04 0.07 15.13
N VAL A 23 10.36 -0.13 14.00
CA VAL A 23 9.66 -1.38 13.70
C VAL A 23 10.64 -2.54 13.53
N GLY A 24 11.73 -2.36 12.78
CA GLY A 24 12.73 -3.40 12.55
C GLY A 24 13.43 -3.85 13.84
N LYS A 25 13.83 -2.90 14.71
CA LYS A 25 14.39 -3.23 16.03
C LYS A 25 13.41 -4.00 16.90
N ARG A 26 12.12 -3.69 16.80
CA ARG A 26 11.12 -4.35 17.62
C ARG A 26 10.89 -5.79 17.20
N LEU A 27 10.84 -6.05 15.90
CA LEU A 27 10.76 -7.42 15.40
C LEU A 27 11.94 -8.27 15.90
N PHE A 28 13.14 -7.69 15.91
CA PHE A 28 14.31 -8.36 16.45
C PHE A 28 14.16 -8.69 17.95
N LEU A 29 13.56 -7.81 18.75
CA LEU A 29 13.32 -8.07 20.17
C LEU A 29 12.21 -9.11 20.41
N ASP A 30 11.16 -9.10 19.60
CA ASP A 30 9.97 -9.94 19.80
C ASP A 30 10.12 -11.35 19.20
N ALA A 31 10.90 -11.48 18.12
CA ALA A 31 10.99 -12.73 17.35
C ALA A 31 12.44 -13.18 17.06
N GLU A 32 13.45 -12.48 17.57
CA GLU A 32 14.89 -12.73 17.31
C GLU A 32 15.25 -12.77 15.81
N GLN A 33 14.40 -12.22 14.95
CA GLN A 33 14.62 -12.17 13.51
C GLN A 33 15.16 -10.79 13.10
N PRO A 34 16.45 -10.70 12.74
CA PRO A 34 16.98 -9.47 12.15
C PRO A 34 16.35 -9.28 10.76
N GLY A 35 15.78 -8.10 10.53
CA GLY A 35 15.14 -7.77 9.27
C GLY A 35 15.43 -6.33 8.86
N SER A 36 15.67 -6.12 7.58
CA SER A 36 15.71 -4.78 6.99
C SER A 36 14.29 -4.36 6.59
N THR A 37 13.92 -3.13 6.94
CA THR A 37 12.64 -2.52 6.61
C THR A 37 12.84 -1.32 5.70
N ILE A 38 11.86 -1.08 4.83
CA ILE A 38 11.78 0.10 3.98
C ILE A 38 10.50 0.86 4.33
N ASN A 39 10.66 2.15 4.57
CA ASN A 39 9.57 3.10 4.66
C ASN A 39 9.81 4.19 3.62
N PHE A 40 8.76 4.60 2.93
CA PHE A 40 8.82 5.57 1.84
C PHE A 40 7.59 6.47 1.86
N GLU A 41 7.67 7.62 1.21
CA GLU A 41 6.56 8.56 0.99
C GLU A 41 6.84 9.34 -0.29
N VAL A 42 5.80 9.60 -1.09
CA VAL A 42 5.94 10.41 -2.31
C VAL A 42 5.49 11.83 -2.04
N VAL A 43 6.46 12.75 -1.96
CA VAL A 43 6.19 14.16 -1.69
C VAL A 43 5.90 14.90 -2.99
N VAL A 44 4.62 15.21 -3.22
CA VAL A 44 4.15 16.03 -4.35
C VAL A 44 4.00 17.48 -3.89
N GLY A 45 4.41 18.44 -4.74
CA GLY A 45 4.37 19.86 -4.42
C GLY A 45 2.98 20.34 -4.00
N GLY A 46 2.87 20.91 -2.79
CA GLY A 46 1.63 21.49 -2.26
C GLY A 46 0.89 20.66 -1.21
N ARG A 47 1.31 19.43 -0.93
CA ARG A 47 0.78 18.62 0.19
C ARG A 47 1.68 18.71 1.41
N LEU A 48 1.10 18.70 2.61
CA LEU A 48 1.86 18.52 3.85
C LEU A 48 2.36 17.07 3.93
N VAL A 49 3.47 16.83 4.64
CA VAL A 49 3.86 15.46 5.02
C VAL A 49 2.70 14.88 5.81
N ALA A 50 2.15 13.77 5.34
CA ALA A 50 0.99 13.17 5.99
C ALA A 50 1.43 12.58 7.34
N GLU A 51 0.68 12.87 8.39
CA GLU A 51 0.83 12.13 9.63
C GLU A 51 0.59 10.64 9.37
N SER A 52 1.29 9.79 10.11
CA SER A 52 1.12 8.35 10.00
C SER A 52 -0.33 7.99 10.33
N PRO A 53 -1.05 7.28 9.44
CA PRO A 53 -2.46 6.98 9.65
C PRO A 53 -2.68 6.29 10.98
N SER A 54 -3.70 6.71 11.71
CA SER A 54 -4.08 6.18 13.02
C SER A 54 -5.46 5.52 12.97
N GLY A 55 -5.80 4.74 14.00
CA GLY A 55 -7.07 4.03 14.08
C GLY A 55 -6.98 2.57 13.61
N ALA A 56 -8.15 1.91 13.65
CA ALA A 56 -8.29 0.47 13.42
C ALA A 56 -8.19 0.08 11.94
N MET A 57 -8.49 1.02 11.02
CA MET A 57 -8.40 0.85 9.57
C MET A 57 -7.41 1.86 9.01
N ARG A 58 -6.39 1.43 8.28
CA ARG A 58 -5.32 2.29 7.76
C ARG A 58 -5.11 2.08 6.25
N PRO A 59 -4.91 3.13 5.44
CA PRO A 59 -4.71 3.02 4.00
C PRO A 59 -3.24 2.74 3.69
N THR A 60 -2.57 1.95 4.53
CA THR A 60 -1.14 1.67 4.39
C THR A 60 -0.78 0.36 5.08
N LEU A 61 0.31 -0.26 4.65
CA LEU A 61 0.98 -1.35 5.38
C LEU A 61 2.42 -1.00 5.77
N ARG A 62 2.85 0.23 5.53
CA ARG A 62 4.21 0.69 5.85
C ARG A 62 4.57 0.45 7.33
N PRO A 63 5.86 0.21 7.64
CA PRO A 63 6.93 -0.08 6.69
C PRO A 63 6.82 -1.50 6.09
N TYR A 64 7.51 -1.72 4.97
CA TYR A 64 7.61 -2.99 4.25
C TYR A 64 8.92 -3.72 4.57
N TRP A 65 8.92 -5.04 4.42
CA TRP A 65 10.10 -5.90 4.64
C TRP A 65 10.92 -6.06 3.36
N VAL A 66 12.24 -6.15 3.48
CA VAL A 66 13.13 -6.43 2.34
C VAL A 66 13.13 -7.91 1.96
N HIS A 67 12.93 -8.82 2.91
CA HIS A 67 12.96 -10.26 2.68
C HIS A 67 11.58 -10.84 2.33
N ASP A 68 11.59 -11.96 1.60
CA ASP A 68 10.39 -12.58 1.02
C ASP A 68 9.51 -13.33 2.04
N ASN A 69 10.05 -13.61 3.23
CA ASN A 69 9.36 -14.34 4.30
C ASN A 69 9.08 -13.40 5.49
N PRO A 70 8.03 -12.56 5.45
CA PRO A 70 7.70 -11.68 6.55
C PRO A 70 7.02 -12.48 7.67
N ILE A 71 7.22 -12.06 8.91
CA ILE A 71 6.47 -12.61 10.04
C ILE A 71 5.01 -12.16 9.88
N GLN A 72 4.08 -13.11 9.99
CA GLN A 72 2.65 -12.83 9.92
C GLN A 72 2.26 -11.77 10.96
N GLY A 73 1.48 -10.77 10.55
CA GLY A 73 1.07 -9.66 11.41
C GLY A 73 2.07 -8.51 11.44
N TRP A 74 3.27 -8.65 10.87
CA TRP A 74 4.28 -7.60 10.88
C TRP A 74 4.35 -6.79 9.59
N GLY A 75 3.62 -7.15 8.54
CA GLY A 75 3.55 -6.42 7.28
C GLY A 75 3.90 -7.29 6.07
N LEU A 76 4.06 -6.66 4.92
CA LEU A 76 4.34 -7.33 3.64
C LEU A 76 5.77 -7.05 3.16
N PRO A 77 6.33 -7.90 2.28
CA PRO A 77 7.57 -7.62 1.57
C PRO A 77 7.35 -6.49 0.56
N VAL A 78 8.35 -5.62 0.40
CA VAL A 78 8.33 -4.56 -0.62
C VAL A 78 8.22 -5.14 -2.04
N LYS A 79 8.80 -6.32 -2.24
CA LYS A 79 8.73 -7.08 -3.50
C LYS A 79 7.29 -7.31 -3.96
N ARG A 80 6.36 -7.53 -3.02
CA ARG A 80 4.93 -7.69 -3.37
C ARG A 80 4.36 -6.44 -4.03
N LEU A 81 4.76 -5.24 -3.62
CA LEU A 81 4.33 -4.01 -4.29
C LEU A 81 4.84 -3.95 -5.72
N ILE A 82 6.12 -4.29 -5.92
CA ILE A 82 6.78 -4.27 -7.23
C ILE A 82 6.13 -5.30 -8.18
N GLU A 83 5.86 -6.51 -7.69
CA GLU A 83 5.14 -7.55 -8.44
C GLU A 83 3.74 -7.07 -8.84
N GLN A 84 2.96 -6.53 -7.90
CA GLN A 84 1.61 -6.06 -8.20
C GLN A 84 1.58 -4.82 -9.10
N ARG A 85 2.60 -3.95 -9.04
CA ARG A 85 2.76 -2.85 -10.00
C ARG A 85 2.83 -3.36 -11.44
N TYR A 86 3.57 -4.45 -11.65
CA TYR A 86 3.69 -5.07 -12.96
C TYR A 86 2.38 -5.74 -13.38
N GLU A 87 1.72 -6.49 -12.50
CA GLU A 87 0.43 -7.13 -12.81
C GLU A 87 -0.68 -6.13 -13.16
N LEU A 88 -0.63 -4.94 -12.58
CA LEU A 88 -1.59 -3.86 -12.82
C LEU A 88 -1.21 -2.95 -13.99
N ARG A 89 -0.08 -3.15 -14.68
CA ARG A 89 0.46 -2.19 -15.67
C ARG A 89 -0.49 -1.86 -16.83
N ASN A 90 -1.30 -2.84 -17.25
CA ASN A 90 -2.29 -2.68 -18.33
C ASN A 90 -3.66 -2.19 -17.82
N THR A 91 -3.81 -1.99 -16.51
CA THR A 91 -5.06 -1.54 -15.92
C THR A 91 -5.26 -0.06 -16.24
N PRO A 92 -6.41 0.35 -16.81
CA PRO A 92 -6.62 1.75 -17.17
C PRO A 92 -6.51 2.66 -15.94
N ASN A 93 -5.76 3.76 -16.07
CA ASN A 93 -5.50 4.72 -14.98
C ASN A 93 -6.78 5.21 -14.30
N LYS A 94 -7.87 5.37 -15.06
CA LYS A 94 -9.19 5.73 -14.50
C LYS A 94 -9.65 4.74 -13.43
N ARG A 95 -9.39 3.44 -13.60
CA ARG A 95 -9.77 2.39 -12.63
C ARG A 95 -8.89 2.40 -11.40
N LEU A 96 -7.60 2.64 -11.58
CA LEU A 96 -6.65 2.81 -10.48
C LEU A 96 -6.98 4.04 -9.63
N ALA A 97 -7.39 5.14 -10.26
CA ALA A 97 -7.88 6.33 -9.57
C ALA A 97 -9.18 6.04 -8.78
N GLU A 98 -10.15 5.34 -9.37
CA GLU A 98 -11.37 4.92 -8.65
C GLU A 98 -11.07 4.02 -7.44
N LEU A 99 -10.06 3.16 -7.54
CA LEU A 99 -9.57 2.35 -6.41
C LEU A 99 -8.92 3.25 -5.36
N ARG A 100 -8.09 4.21 -5.74
CA ARG A 100 -7.50 5.18 -4.80
C ARG A 100 -8.57 5.93 -4.01
N ASP A 101 -9.57 6.48 -4.68
CA ASP A 101 -10.67 7.23 -4.05
C ASP A 101 -11.47 6.37 -3.05
N LEU A 102 -11.54 5.05 -3.28
CA LEU A 102 -12.16 4.10 -2.37
C LEU A 102 -11.37 3.94 -1.07
N TYR A 103 -10.03 3.94 -1.13
CA TYR A 103 -9.16 3.82 0.04
C TYR A 103 -8.90 5.15 0.74
N ASP A 104 -9.12 6.28 0.08
CA ASP A 104 -9.15 7.59 0.75
C ASP A 104 -10.36 7.73 1.70
N ASN A 105 -11.40 6.89 1.53
CA ASN A 105 -12.62 6.87 2.33
C ASN A 105 -12.80 5.52 3.03
N LEU A 106 -11.97 5.24 4.03
CA LEU A 106 -11.98 3.98 4.77
C LEU A 106 -13.22 3.82 5.66
N PRO A 107 -13.64 2.57 5.91
CA PRO A 107 -14.61 2.30 6.97
C PRO A 107 -13.99 2.62 8.34
N ALA A 108 -14.84 2.96 9.32
CA ALA A 108 -14.38 3.30 10.67
C ALA A 108 -13.81 2.10 11.43
N SER A 109 -14.30 0.89 11.13
CA SER A 109 -13.86 -0.35 11.77
C SER A 109 -14.07 -1.57 10.87
N THR A 110 -13.63 -2.74 11.34
CA THR A 110 -13.89 -4.03 10.70
C THR A 110 -15.28 -4.61 11.02
N ARG A 111 -16.10 -3.92 11.83
CA ARG A 111 -17.47 -4.36 12.11
C ARG A 111 -18.29 -4.33 10.84
N GLN A 112 -19.12 -5.36 10.64
CA GLN A 112 -19.88 -5.53 9.39
C GLN A 112 -20.76 -4.31 9.05
N ALA A 113 -21.32 -3.61 10.05
CA ALA A 113 -22.13 -2.42 9.83
C ALA A 113 -21.32 -1.27 9.19
N ASP A 114 -20.07 -1.06 9.63
CA ASP A 114 -19.18 -0.02 9.09
C ASP A 114 -18.57 -0.45 7.75
N LEU A 115 -18.33 -1.76 7.59
CA LEU A 115 -17.66 -2.34 6.43
C LEU A 115 -18.59 -2.52 5.22
N ALA A 116 -19.88 -2.78 5.44
CA ALA A 116 -20.84 -3.08 4.38
C ALA A 116 -20.98 -1.97 3.31
N PRO A 117 -21.04 -0.66 3.66
CA PRO A 117 -21.07 0.40 2.66
C PRO A 117 -19.82 0.42 1.78
N TRP A 118 -18.64 0.24 2.40
CA TRP A 118 -17.36 0.18 1.69
C TRP A 118 -17.28 -1.03 0.76
N GLN A 119 -17.66 -2.23 1.24
CA GLN A 119 -17.72 -3.45 0.44
C GLN A 119 -18.68 -3.33 -0.74
N THR A 120 -19.82 -2.65 -0.55
CA THR A 120 -20.78 -2.41 -1.63
C THR A 120 -20.19 -1.52 -2.72
N ARG A 121 -19.45 -0.47 -2.35
CA ARG A 121 -18.72 0.38 -3.30
C ARG A 121 -17.64 -0.41 -4.04
N LEU A 122 -16.84 -1.20 -3.32
CA LEU A 122 -15.83 -2.08 -3.93
C LEU A 122 -16.46 -3.04 -4.94
N LYS A 123 -17.53 -3.76 -4.55
CA LYS A 123 -18.23 -4.71 -5.44
C LYS A 123 -18.72 -4.04 -6.72
N ARG A 124 -19.35 -2.85 -6.62
CA ARG A 124 -19.80 -2.08 -7.78
C ARG A 124 -18.64 -1.69 -8.71
N LEU A 125 -17.50 -1.30 -8.13
CA LEU A 125 -16.30 -0.97 -8.89
C LEU A 125 -15.75 -2.21 -9.61
N LEU A 126 -15.62 -3.32 -8.90
CA LEU A 126 -15.18 -4.61 -9.46
C LEU A 126 -16.11 -5.12 -10.56
N THR A 127 -17.43 -4.96 -10.44
CA THR A 127 -18.37 -5.31 -11.53
C THR A 127 -18.12 -4.47 -12.78
N ARG A 128 -17.80 -3.18 -12.64
CA ARG A 128 -17.50 -2.30 -13.79
C ARG A 128 -16.17 -2.62 -14.44
N ILE A 129 -15.17 -2.99 -13.64
CA ILE A 129 -13.84 -3.39 -14.09
C ILE A 129 -13.89 -4.76 -14.75
N GLY A 130 -14.69 -5.67 -14.18
CA GLY A 130 -14.93 -7.04 -14.63
C GLY A 130 -15.57 -7.22 -16.00
N ARG A 131 -15.81 -6.13 -16.74
CA ARG A 131 -16.14 -6.18 -18.17
C ARG A 131 -14.94 -6.62 -19.02
N ASN A 132 -13.72 -6.46 -18.49
CA ASN A 132 -12.50 -7.00 -19.06
C ASN A 132 -11.92 -8.01 -18.05
N GLU A 133 -11.84 -9.28 -18.47
CA GLU A 133 -11.44 -10.38 -17.59
C GLU A 133 -9.98 -10.27 -17.15
N THR A 134 -9.09 -9.75 -18.00
CA THR A 134 -7.68 -9.51 -17.67
C THR A 134 -7.56 -8.48 -16.54
N HIS A 135 -8.24 -7.33 -16.66
CA HIS A 135 -8.22 -6.30 -15.61
C HIS A 135 -8.81 -6.81 -14.30
N LYS A 136 -9.90 -7.58 -14.39
CA LYS A 136 -10.54 -8.19 -13.24
C LYS A 136 -9.56 -9.08 -12.47
N LYS A 137 -8.92 -10.01 -13.19
CA LYS A 137 -7.96 -10.94 -12.61
C LYS A 137 -6.80 -10.20 -11.96
N SER A 138 -6.18 -9.24 -12.66
CA SER A 138 -5.08 -8.45 -12.10
C SER A 138 -5.47 -7.70 -10.82
N ILE A 139 -6.66 -7.10 -10.80
CA ILE A 139 -7.13 -6.35 -9.62
C ILE A 139 -7.51 -7.29 -8.47
N ASP A 140 -8.21 -8.40 -8.74
CA ASP A 140 -8.57 -9.38 -7.71
C ASP A 140 -7.30 -9.98 -7.07
N THR A 141 -6.27 -10.27 -7.88
CA THR A 141 -4.95 -10.67 -7.39
C THR A 141 -4.32 -9.57 -6.53
N ALA A 142 -4.31 -8.31 -6.98
CA ALA A 142 -3.72 -7.22 -6.21
C ALA A 142 -4.43 -6.97 -4.87
N LEU A 143 -5.76 -7.02 -4.84
CA LEU A 143 -6.54 -6.89 -3.60
C LEU A 143 -6.23 -8.05 -2.64
N THR A 144 -6.07 -9.25 -3.16
CA THR A 144 -5.77 -10.43 -2.34
C THR A 144 -4.35 -10.39 -1.79
N GLU A 145 -3.35 -10.08 -2.62
CA GLU A 145 -1.95 -10.11 -2.24
C GLU A 145 -1.54 -8.90 -1.38
N LEU A 146 -2.20 -7.75 -1.54
CA LEU A 146 -1.92 -6.53 -0.76
C LEU A 146 -2.85 -6.32 0.42
N GLY A 147 -3.97 -7.04 0.47
CA GLY A 147 -4.97 -6.97 1.55
C GLY A 147 -5.10 -8.27 2.34
N GLY A 148 -4.49 -9.36 1.94
CA GLY A 148 -4.68 -10.66 2.59
C GLY A 148 -5.99 -11.36 2.19
N LYS A 149 -5.96 -12.70 2.28
CA LYS A 149 -6.91 -13.60 1.60
C LYS A 149 -8.33 -13.61 2.18
N THR A 150 -8.52 -13.42 3.48
CA THR A 150 -9.79 -13.75 4.17
C THR A 150 -10.76 -12.58 4.28
N SER A 151 -10.25 -11.36 4.46
CA SER A 151 -11.05 -10.15 4.71
C SER A 151 -10.87 -9.06 3.66
N GLY A 152 -9.88 -9.22 2.76
CA GLY A 152 -9.37 -8.12 1.94
C GLY A 152 -8.68 -7.03 2.77
N TRP A 153 -8.35 -7.31 4.03
CA TRP A 153 -7.62 -6.41 4.93
C TRP A 153 -6.54 -7.16 5.72
N TYR A 154 -5.31 -6.68 5.65
CA TYR A 154 -4.18 -7.32 6.30
C TYR A 154 -4.13 -6.84 7.74
N ARG A 155 -4.26 -7.78 8.68
CA ARG A 155 -4.13 -7.49 10.11
C ARG A 155 -2.67 -7.30 10.47
N VAL A 156 -2.36 -6.15 11.05
CA VAL A 156 -1.05 -5.81 11.61
C VAL A 156 -1.14 -5.83 13.12
N ASP A 157 -0.20 -6.52 13.76
CA ASP A 157 -0.11 -6.70 15.20
C ASP A 157 1.33 -6.40 15.63
N ARG A 158 1.57 -5.12 15.97
CA ARG A 158 2.91 -4.58 16.28
C ARG A 158 2.84 -3.85 17.62
N TYR A 159 2.87 -4.59 18.74
CA TYR A 159 2.93 -4.02 20.10
C TYR A 159 3.95 -2.87 20.18
N PRO A 160 3.75 -1.78 20.94
CA PRO A 160 2.62 -1.47 21.80
C PRO A 160 1.46 -0.78 21.06
N GLU A 161 1.49 -0.69 19.74
CA GLU A 161 0.31 -0.21 19.01
C GLU A 161 -0.78 -1.27 19.06
N ASP A 162 -2.03 -0.85 19.23
CA ASP A 162 -3.18 -1.73 19.08
C ASP A 162 -3.18 -2.35 17.68
N ALA A 163 -3.62 -3.61 17.59
CA ALA A 163 -3.76 -4.28 16.32
C ALA A 163 -4.69 -3.50 15.40
N TRP A 164 -4.31 -3.36 14.14
CA TRP A 164 -5.04 -2.61 13.12
C TRP A 164 -5.08 -3.39 11.81
N HIS A 165 -5.91 -2.92 10.88
CA HIS A 165 -6.12 -3.54 9.57
C HIS A 165 -5.78 -2.55 8.48
N GLY A 166 -5.01 -2.96 7.49
CA GLY A 166 -4.67 -2.09 6.38
C GLY A 166 -4.51 -2.81 5.06
N HIS A 167 -4.07 -2.06 4.06
CA HIS A 167 -3.97 -2.53 2.70
C HIS A 167 -2.75 -1.87 2.02
N GLY A 168 -2.01 -2.65 1.23
CA GLY A 168 -0.81 -2.15 0.53
C GLY A 168 -1.09 -1.45 -0.80
N LEU A 169 -2.29 -1.60 -1.36
CA LEU A 169 -2.67 -0.96 -2.62
C LEU A 169 -2.54 0.57 -2.61
N PRO A 170 -2.95 1.32 -1.57
CA PRO A 170 -2.80 2.77 -1.59
C PRO A 170 -1.33 3.19 -1.60
N ASP A 171 -0.46 2.49 -0.86
CA ASP A 171 0.98 2.74 -0.89
C ASP A 171 1.57 2.47 -2.29
N LEU A 172 1.12 1.39 -2.96
CA LEU A 172 1.49 1.10 -4.35
C LEU A 172 1.02 2.19 -5.32
N LEU A 173 -0.23 2.63 -5.20
CA LEU A 173 -0.80 3.67 -6.06
C LEU A 173 -0.15 5.05 -5.81
N GLU A 174 0.30 5.31 -4.59
CA GLU A 174 1.08 6.50 -4.26
C GLU A 174 2.47 6.45 -4.91
N ALA A 175 3.15 5.30 -4.84
CA ALA A 175 4.47 5.07 -5.40
C ALA A 175 4.46 4.50 -6.82
N TRP A 176 3.38 4.72 -7.58
CA TRP A 176 3.12 4.04 -8.86
C TRP A 176 4.25 4.22 -9.89
N ASP A 177 4.82 5.42 -9.96
CA ASP A 177 5.89 5.77 -10.90
C ASP A 177 7.28 5.28 -10.44
N PHE A 178 7.40 4.80 -9.20
CA PHE A 178 8.65 4.38 -8.58
C PHE A 178 8.72 2.86 -8.34
N ALA A 179 7.58 2.17 -8.30
CA ALA A 179 7.49 0.74 -8.00
C ALA A 179 7.85 -0.16 -9.20
N LEU A 180 8.91 0.17 -9.95
CA LEU A 180 9.34 -0.56 -11.13
C LEU A 180 10.34 -1.67 -10.76
N ALA A 181 10.22 -2.83 -11.40
CA ALA A 181 11.18 -3.91 -11.26
C ALA A 181 12.43 -3.59 -12.09
N LEU A 182 13.60 -3.77 -11.50
CA LEU A 182 14.88 -3.39 -12.11
C LEU A 182 15.31 -4.33 -13.26
N ASP A 183 14.76 -5.54 -13.28
CA ASP A 183 14.98 -6.56 -14.31
C ASP A 183 14.07 -6.40 -15.53
N LYS A 184 13.14 -5.43 -15.50
CA LYS A 184 12.18 -5.16 -16.56
C LYS A 184 12.44 -3.80 -17.19
N GLY A 185 12.29 -3.71 -18.51
CA GLY A 185 12.40 -2.45 -19.23
C GLY A 185 11.24 -1.52 -18.87
N ARG A 186 11.51 -0.21 -18.72
CA ARG A 186 10.46 0.80 -18.46
C ARG A 186 9.33 0.78 -19.49
N ARG A 187 9.66 0.47 -20.76
CA ARG A 187 8.68 0.32 -21.85
C ARG A 187 7.68 -0.81 -21.62
N GLU A 188 8.03 -1.84 -20.83
CA GLU A 188 7.07 -2.90 -20.48
C GLU A 188 5.94 -2.40 -19.58
N TYR A 189 6.14 -1.25 -18.91
CA TYR A 189 5.16 -0.63 -18.01
C TYR A 189 4.33 0.47 -18.67
N GLU A 190 4.76 0.95 -19.84
CA GLU A 190 4.15 2.02 -20.62
C GLU A 190 3.62 1.35 -21.89
N GLU A 191 2.41 0.77 -21.85
CA GLU A 191 1.74 0.34 -23.09
C GLU A 191 1.64 1.56 -24.02
N GLU A 192 2.09 1.40 -25.27
CA GLU A 192 1.89 2.39 -26.32
C GLU A 192 0.38 2.69 -26.36
N ALA A 193 0.03 3.95 -26.08
CA ALA A 193 -1.35 4.39 -26.16
C ALA A 193 -1.82 4.32 -27.62
N GLU A 194 -2.43 3.20 -28.00
CA GLU A 194 -3.29 3.11 -29.20
C GLU A 194 -4.66 3.75 -28.94
#